data_AF-Q8WQK0-F1
#
_entry.id   AF-Q8WQK0-F1
#
_cell.length_a   1.000
_cell.length_b   1.000
_cell.length_c   1.000
_cell.angle_alpha   90.00
_cell.angle_beta   90.00
_cell.angle_gamma   90.00
#
_symmetry.space_group_name_H-M   'P 1'
#
loop_
_entity.id
_entity.type
_entity.pdbx_description
1 polymer ?
#
loop_
_entity_poly.entity_id
_entity_poly.type
_entity_poly.pdbx_seq_one_letter_code
_entity_poly.pdbx_strand_id
1 'polypeptide(L)' 'MSKIILAIFLIVLCGLIFVTVDAMIDAPCKDNDDCDRFTEYCAIYADENGNEAGKRCEDAIGLLV' A
#
# COMPACT_ATOMS: atom_id res chain seq x y z
N MET A 1 -31.17 20.84 -2.57
CA MET A 1 -30.10 20.75 -1.54
C MET A 1 -29.52 19.34 -1.37
N SER A 2 -30.21 18.25 -1.73
CA SER A 2 -29.74 16.86 -1.51
C SER A 2 -28.51 16.41 -2.33
N LYS A 3 -28.20 17.04 -3.47
CA LYS A 3 -27.17 16.55 -4.40
C LYS A 3 -25.73 16.85 -3.94
N ILE A 4 -25.55 17.97 -3.24
CA ILE A 4 -24.23 18.43 -2.77
C ILE A 4 -23.70 17.53 -1.65
N ILE A 5 -24.56 17.15 -0.70
CA ILE A 5 -24.18 16.27 0.41
C ILE A 5 -23.73 14.90 -0.11
N LEU A 6 -24.44 14.37 -1.12
CA LEU A 6 -24.12 13.08 -1.73
C LEU A 6 -22.77 13.10 -2.46
N ALA A 7 -22.44 14.22 -3.12
CA ALA A 7 -21.14 14.41 -3.77
C ALA A 7 -19.99 14.47 -2.76
N ILE A 8 -20.16 15.21 -1.65
CA ILE A 8 -19.14 15.30 -0.60
C ILE A 8 -18.90 13.92 0.02
N PHE A 9 -19.97 13.16 0.29
CA PHE A 9 -19.85 11.82 0.85
C PHE A 9 -19.05 10.88 -0.06
N LEU A 10 -19.30 10.92 -1.38
CA LEU A 10 -18.55 10.13 -2.36
C LEU A 10 -17.06 10.51 -2.40
N ILE A 11 -16.73 11.80 -2.33
CA ILE A 11 -15.33 12.27 -2.32
C ILE A 11 -14.61 11.75 -1.07
N VAL A 12 -15.25 11.86 0.11
CA VAL A 12 -14.68 11.36 1.37
C VAL A 12 -14.49 9.83 1.31
N LEU A 13 -15.46 9.10 0.76
CA LEU A 13 -15.40 7.65 0.66
C LEU A 13 -14.30 7.19 -0.32
N CYS A 14 -14.15 7.85 -1.47
CA CYS A 14 -13.02 7.62 -2.37
C CYS A 14 -11.67 7.95 -1.73
N GLY A 15 -11.57 9.06 -0.99
CA GLY A 15 -10.34 9.43 -0.28
C GLY A 15 -9.95 8.39 0.78
N LEU A 16 -10.93 7.88 1.54
CA LEU A 16 -10.73 6.80 2.50
C LEU A 16 -10.24 5.52 1.84
N ILE A 17 -10.86 5.11 0.72
CA ILE A 17 -10.43 3.92 -0.03
C ILE A 17 -8.99 4.09 -0.50
N PHE A 18 -8.64 5.26 -1.06
CA PHE A 18 -7.30 5.52 -1.56
C PHE A 18 -6.24 5.41 -0.45
N VAL A 19 -6.52 5.99 0.73
CA VAL A 19 -5.64 5.87 1.91
C VAL A 19 -5.51 4.42 2.37
N THR A 20 -6.60 3.64 2.36
CA THR A 20 -6.53 2.22 2.78
C THR A 20 -5.74 1.35 1.81
N VAL A 21 -5.78 1.64 0.51
CA VAL A 21 -5.00 0.90 -0.49
C VAL A 21 -3.51 1.21 -0.35
N ASP A 22 -3.17 2.50 -0.19
CA ASP A 22 -1.77 2.93 0.01
C ASP A 22 -1.18 2.33 1.31
N ALA A 23 -1.98 2.29 2.39
CA ALA A 23 -1.57 1.70 3.66
C ALA A 23 -1.37 0.18 3.62
N MET A 24 -1.97 -0.54 2.66
CA MET A 24 -1.70 -1.98 2.49
C MET A 24 -0.33 -2.21 1.85
N ILE A 25 0.09 -1.36 0.92
CA ILE A 25 1.38 -1.49 0.21
C ILE A 25 2.56 -1.20 1.14
N ASP A 26 2.42 -0.30 2.11
CA ASP A 26 3.49 0.03 3.07
C ASP A 26 3.41 -0.75 4.39
N ALA A 27 2.71 -1.89 4.42
CA ALA A 27 2.70 -2.73 5.62
C ALA A 27 4.12 -3.29 5.91
N PRO A 28 4.68 -3.06 7.11
CA PRO A 28 5.99 -3.59 7.46
C PRO A 28 5.92 -5.12 7.56
N CYS A 29 6.77 -5.80 6.81
CA CYS A 29 6.86 -7.26 6.81
C CYS A 29 8.13 -7.71 7.49
N LYS A 30 8.10 -8.84 8.20
CA LYS A 30 9.33 -9.47 8.70
C LYS A 30 9.88 -10.44 7.67
N ASP A 31 8.97 -11.24 7.11
CA ASP A 31 9.21 -12.30 6.15
C ASP A 31 8.11 -12.31 5.06
N ASN A 32 8.30 -13.05 3.95
CA ASN A 32 7.31 -13.14 2.87
C ASN A 32 5.96 -13.73 3.31
N ASP A 33 5.91 -14.44 4.44
CA ASP A 33 4.67 -14.97 5.01
C ASP A 33 3.77 -13.87 5.60
N ASP A 34 4.31 -12.69 5.89
CA ASP A 34 3.53 -11.53 6.34
C ASP A 34 2.89 -10.76 5.16
N CYS A 35 3.36 -11.01 3.94
CA CYS A 35 2.85 -10.41 2.71
C CYS A 35 1.78 -11.29 2.07
N ASP A 36 0.94 -10.71 1.22
CA ASP A 36 -0.12 -11.48 0.58
C ASP A 36 0.49 -12.54 -0.36
N ARG A 37 0.37 -13.81 0.02
CA ARG A 37 1.19 -14.96 -0.45
C ARG A 37 1.20 -15.20 -1.95
N PHE A 38 0.32 -14.56 -2.71
CA PHE A 38 0.13 -14.80 -4.13
C PHE A 38 0.69 -13.71 -5.02
N THR A 39 0.80 -12.48 -4.53
CA THR A 39 1.15 -11.33 -5.36
C THR A 39 2.24 -10.47 -4.76
N GLU A 40 2.59 -10.65 -3.49
CA GLU A 40 3.54 -9.77 -2.80
C GLU A 40 4.76 -10.53 -2.26
N TYR A 41 5.87 -9.82 -2.15
CA TYR A 41 7.09 -10.30 -1.50
C TYR A 41 7.64 -9.23 -0.55
N CYS A 42 8.33 -9.65 0.49
CA CYS A 42 8.91 -8.75 1.47
C CYS A 42 10.22 -8.16 0.94
N ALA A 43 10.17 -6.93 0.44
CA ALA A 43 11.31 -6.20 -0.09
C ALA A 43 12.02 -5.42 1.01
N ILE A 44 13.35 -5.48 1.01
CA ILE A 44 14.20 -4.65 1.87
C ILE A 44 14.48 -3.35 1.12
N TYR A 45 14.16 -2.21 1.72
CA TYR A 45 14.54 -0.90 1.18
C TYR A 45 15.71 -0.32 1.97
N ALA A 46 16.65 0.28 1.26
CA ALA A 46 17.78 0.96 1.87
C ALA A 46 17.42 2.40 2.25
N ASP A 47 17.99 2.90 3.34
CA ASP A 47 17.94 4.32 3.69
C ASP A 47 18.85 5.13 2.74
N GLU A 48 18.85 6.45 2.90
CA GLU A 48 19.74 7.36 2.15
C GLU A 48 21.24 7.06 2.35
N ASN A 49 21.59 6.23 3.35
CA ASN A 49 22.95 5.82 3.67
C ASN A 49 23.31 4.44 3.11
N GLY A 50 22.39 3.77 2.39
CA GLY A 50 22.59 2.43 1.85
C GLY A 50 22.49 1.31 2.90
N ASN A 51 22.02 1.61 4.12
CA ASN A 51 21.74 0.61 5.14
C ASN A 51 20.28 0.13 5.03
N GLU A 52 19.98 -1.07 5.50
CA GLU A 52 18.60 -1.56 5.54
C GLU A 52 17.74 -0.65 6.45
N ALA A 53 16.83 0.11 5.85
CA ALA A 53 15.93 1.03 6.55
C ALA A 53 14.69 0.29 7.10
N GLY A 54 14.31 -0.79 6.43
CA GLY A 54 13.16 -1.59 6.79
C GLY A 54 12.78 -2.57 5.71
N LYS A 55 11.68 -3.26 5.96
CA LYS A 55 11.11 -4.29 5.11
C LYS A 55 9.63 -4.00 4.93
N ARG A 56 9.15 -4.05 3.68
CA ARG A 56 7.74 -3.83 3.32
C ARG A 56 7.32 -4.75 2.19
N CYS A 57 6.03 -5.04 2.12
CA CYS A 57 5.50 -5.88 1.04
C CYS A 57 5.47 -5.10 -0.27
N GLU A 58 6.18 -5.58 -1.28
CA GLU A 58 6.09 -5.07 -2.65
C GLU A 58 5.35 -6.06 -3.54
N ASP A 59 4.54 -5.53 -4.45
CA ASP A 59 3.80 -6.30 -5.44
C ASP A 59 4.76 -6.89 -6.48
N ALA A 60 4.80 -8.21 -6.58
CA ALA A 60 5.55 -8.98 -7.59
C ALA A 60 5.06 -8.72 -9.02
N ILE A 61 3.84 -8.20 -9.19
CA ILE A 61 3.20 -7.98 -10.49
C ILE A 61 3.93 -6.90 -11.31
N GLY A 62 4.65 -5.97 -10.66
CA GLY A 62 5.41 -4.91 -11.33
C GLY A 62 6.63 -5.40 -12.16
N LEU A 63 7.05 -6.66 -11.99
CA LEU A 63 8.20 -7.25 -12.70
C LEU A 63 7.83 -8.02 -13.97
N LEU A 64 6.53 -8.11 -14.29
CA LEU A 64 5.99 -8.88 -15.43
C LEU A 64 5.51 -8.03 -16.62
N VAL A 65 5.75 -6.71 -16.62
CA VAL A 65 5.42 -5.81 -17.75
C VAL A 65 6.67 -5.27 -18.42
#